data_AF-A0A2M7QPS8-F1
#
_entry.id   AF-A0A2M7QPS8-F1
#
_cell.length_a   1.000
_cell.length_b   1.000
_cell.length_c   1.000
_cell.angle_alpha   90.00
_cell.angle_beta   90.00
_cell.angle_gamma   90.00
#
_symmetry.space_group_name_H-M   'P 1'
#
loop_
_entity.id
_entity.type
_entity.pdbx_description
1 polymer ?
#
loop_
_entity_poly.entity_id
_entity_poly.type
_entity_poly.pdbx_seq_one_letter_code
_entity_poly.pdbx_strand_id
1 'polypeptide(L)'
;MLIDHLELVMFAVAVALLLRGYPVAFTLAGVGLLFAFIGAYFQQGYFASGDVNFLRPFYSRIFGLMDETNEVLVAVPLFIFMGVMLERSQVAGELLQTMGRLFGSLPGGLGLSVTFVGMLLAASTGIVGATVVTMGMISLPSMLKYKYDKGLACGSIAAAGTLGQIIPPSIVLVILGDTISNEYIKARRAVGDWAPDPVSVGDLFVGALLPGLMLVGLYMGYQILLAIFRPQMSPAMDVTEKVTAAEVMRVLFPPILLIFAVLGSILYGIATPTEAAAVGAVGAILLAGGRAEEGSPWPQYLALFGLIATFVLTRFFDLRLTRTVIEPNDLIGIWLTAAMLGLFTLGLAACLLRVWRSGILANVMQSTTKVTAMVFVILIGAQLFNLTFRGLGGEETVHEILSAV
;
A
#
# COMPACT_ATOMS: atom_id res chain seq x y z
N MET A 1 29.81 -7.40 -29.49
CA MET A 1 29.75 -6.63 -28.22
C MET A 1 28.33 -6.27 -27.81
N LEU A 2 27.59 -5.40 -28.51
CA LEU A 2 26.18 -5.10 -28.12
C LEU A 2 25.22 -6.27 -28.31
N ILE A 3 25.47 -7.07 -29.36
CA ILE A 3 24.70 -8.30 -29.62
C ILE A 3 25.00 -9.33 -28.55
N ASP A 4 26.19 -9.34 -27.92
CA ASP A 4 26.54 -10.35 -26.90
C ASP A 4 25.90 -10.05 -25.53
N HIS A 5 25.30 -8.86 -25.36
CA HIS A 5 24.67 -8.40 -24.12
C HIS A 5 23.26 -7.85 -24.33
N LEU A 6 22.40 -8.57 -25.07
CA LEU A 6 21.04 -8.12 -25.35
C LEU A 6 20.21 -7.95 -24.07
N GLU A 7 20.50 -8.68 -23.01
CA GLU A 7 19.88 -8.57 -21.68
C GLU A 7 20.09 -7.18 -21.05
N LEU A 8 21.30 -6.63 -21.12
CA LEU A 8 21.62 -5.29 -20.61
C LEU A 8 21.01 -4.20 -21.48
N VAL A 9 21.01 -4.40 -22.80
CA VAL A 9 20.35 -3.50 -23.75
C VAL A 9 18.84 -3.50 -23.53
N MET A 10 18.23 -4.66 -23.30
CA MET A 10 16.81 -4.80 -22.99
C MET A 10 16.46 -4.01 -21.73
N PHE A 11 17.26 -4.14 -20.68
CA PHE A 11 17.08 -3.39 -19.44
C PHE A 11 17.21 -1.87 -19.65
N ALA A 12 18.24 -1.42 -20.38
CA ALA A 12 18.43 0.00 -20.69
C ALA A 12 17.28 0.59 -21.51
N VAL A 13 16.76 -0.16 -22.49
CA VAL A 13 15.59 0.24 -23.30
C VAL A 13 14.34 0.33 -22.43
N ALA A 14 14.11 -0.64 -21.55
CA ALA A 14 12.99 -0.60 -20.61
C ALA A 14 13.06 0.65 -19.73
N VAL A 15 14.22 0.93 -19.11
CA VAL A 15 14.42 2.14 -18.29
C VAL A 15 14.17 3.42 -19.10
N ALA A 16 14.71 3.52 -20.32
CA ALA A 16 14.53 4.69 -21.16
C ALA A 16 13.06 4.95 -21.54
N LEU A 17 12.29 3.89 -21.80
CA LEU A 17 10.86 3.99 -22.10
C LEU A 17 10.02 4.35 -20.85
N LEU A 18 10.37 3.78 -19.69
CA LEU A 18 9.74 4.13 -18.42
C LEU A 18 9.98 5.60 -18.05
N LEU A 19 11.19 6.11 -18.26
CA LEU A 19 11.53 7.52 -18.03
C LEU A 19 10.81 8.48 -18.98
N ARG A 20 10.43 8.02 -20.18
CA ARG A 20 9.56 8.77 -21.10
C ARG A 20 8.10 8.81 -20.67
N GLY A 21 7.73 8.09 -19.61
CA GLY A 21 6.37 8.05 -19.06
C GLY A 21 5.44 7.08 -19.77
N TYR A 22 5.97 6.12 -20.54
CA TYR A 22 5.13 5.04 -21.09
C TYR A 22 4.58 4.16 -19.95
N PRO A 23 3.34 3.65 -20.05
CA PRO A 23 2.77 2.82 -19.00
C PRO A 23 3.64 1.59 -18.74
N VAL A 24 3.90 1.33 -17.46
CA VAL A 24 4.87 0.32 -17.00
C VAL A 24 4.55 -1.06 -17.56
N ALA A 25 3.28 -1.48 -17.47
CA ALA A 25 2.80 -2.77 -17.96
C ALA A 25 3.14 -3.03 -19.43
N PHE A 26 2.78 -2.09 -20.31
CA PHE A 26 3.02 -2.22 -21.75
C PHE A 26 4.50 -2.12 -22.09
N THR A 27 5.26 -1.34 -21.31
CA THR A 27 6.71 -1.24 -21.50
C THR A 27 7.39 -2.56 -21.18
N LEU A 28 7.10 -3.17 -20.02
CA LEU A 28 7.69 -4.46 -19.63
C LEU A 28 7.29 -5.58 -20.60
N ALA A 29 5.99 -5.69 -20.93
CA ALA A 29 5.51 -6.71 -21.86
C ALA A 29 6.05 -6.51 -23.28
N GLY A 30 6.00 -5.27 -23.79
CA GLY A 30 6.41 -4.94 -25.15
C GLY A 30 7.91 -5.07 -25.36
N VAL A 31 8.73 -4.57 -24.42
CA VAL A 31 10.19 -4.72 -24.47
C VAL A 31 10.57 -6.19 -24.33
N GLY A 32 9.98 -6.93 -23.39
CA GLY A 32 10.21 -8.37 -23.25
C GLY A 32 9.89 -9.11 -24.55
N LEU A 33 8.71 -8.91 -25.14
CA LEU A 33 8.34 -9.57 -26.39
C LEU A 33 9.27 -9.19 -27.55
N LEU A 34 9.60 -7.91 -27.69
CA LEU A 34 10.48 -7.41 -28.75
C LEU A 34 11.87 -8.02 -28.65
N PHE A 35 12.45 -8.05 -27.45
CA PHE A 35 13.78 -8.64 -27.25
C PHE A 35 13.78 -10.16 -27.33
N ALA A 36 12.65 -10.84 -27.05
CA ALA A 36 12.52 -12.27 -27.31
C ALA A 36 12.61 -12.58 -28.81
N PHE A 37 11.95 -11.78 -29.67
CA PHE A 37 12.08 -11.93 -31.12
C PHE A 37 13.47 -11.59 -31.63
N ILE A 38 14.11 -10.54 -31.10
CA ILE A 38 15.48 -10.18 -31.44
C ILE A 38 16.45 -11.30 -31.01
N GLY A 39 16.31 -11.83 -29.79
CA GLY A 39 17.11 -12.95 -29.30
C GLY A 39 16.96 -14.22 -30.12
N ALA A 40 15.74 -14.53 -30.57
CA ALA A 40 15.48 -15.65 -31.48
C ALA A 40 16.09 -15.43 -32.87
N TYR A 41 16.05 -14.20 -33.39
CA TYR A 41 16.64 -13.87 -34.69
C TYR A 41 18.17 -13.94 -34.68
N PHE A 42 18.80 -13.43 -33.61
CA PHE A 42 20.26 -13.45 -33.43
C PHE A 42 20.78 -14.74 -32.78
N GLN A 43 19.91 -15.71 -32.48
CA GLN A 43 20.25 -17.00 -31.89
C GLN A 43 21.07 -16.89 -30.59
N GLN A 44 20.61 -16.04 -29.66
CA GLN A 44 21.32 -15.77 -28.43
C GLN A 44 20.69 -16.47 -27.21
N GLY A 45 21.54 -16.93 -26.29
CA GLY A 45 21.13 -17.56 -25.04
C GLY A 45 20.29 -18.82 -25.28
N TYR A 46 19.24 -18.99 -24.48
CA TYR A 46 18.29 -20.10 -24.61
C TYR A 46 17.38 -19.98 -25.84
N PHE A 47 17.45 -18.86 -26.59
CA PHE A 47 16.80 -18.68 -27.90
C PHE A 47 17.69 -19.09 -29.08
N ALA A 48 18.84 -19.72 -28.83
CA ALA A 48 19.81 -20.12 -29.85
C ALA A 48 19.28 -21.05 -30.95
N SER A 49 18.21 -21.80 -30.68
CA SER A 49 17.54 -22.63 -31.71
C SER A 49 16.65 -21.84 -32.67
N GLY A 50 16.53 -20.52 -32.51
CA GLY A 50 15.60 -19.67 -33.25
C GLY A 50 14.14 -19.85 -32.84
N ASP A 51 13.89 -20.56 -31.75
CA ASP A 51 12.56 -20.94 -31.28
C ASP A 51 12.17 -20.13 -30.02
N VAL A 52 10.94 -19.60 -30.03
CA VAL A 52 10.33 -18.88 -28.90
C VAL A 52 9.71 -19.82 -27.87
N ASN A 53 9.94 -21.13 -27.96
CA ASN A 53 9.46 -22.14 -27.02
C ASN A 53 9.84 -21.86 -25.55
N PHE A 54 10.91 -21.11 -25.29
CA PHE A 54 11.27 -20.66 -23.94
C PHE A 54 10.22 -19.74 -23.31
N LEU A 55 9.32 -19.14 -24.11
CA LEU A 55 8.18 -18.37 -23.63
C LEU A 55 6.95 -19.23 -23.29
N ARG A 56 6.90 -20.53 -23.62
CA ARG A 56 5.74 -21.40 -23.27
C ARG A 56 5.39 -21.39 -21.78
N PRO A 57 6.36 -21.36 -20.84
CA PRO A 57 6.06 -21.23 -19.41
C PRO A 57 5.38 -19.91 -19.03
N PHE A 58 5.30 -18.91 -19.92
CA PHE A 58 4.58 -17.67 -19.65
C PHE A 58 3.13 -17.91 -19.26
N TYR A 59 2.45 -18.81 -19.98
CA TYR A 59 1.07 -19.20 -19.66
C TYR A 59 0.99 -19.79 -18.25
N SER A 60 1.82 -20.79 -17.93
CA SER A 60 1.79 -21.41 -16.61
C SER A 60 2.23 -20.46 -15.49
N ARG A 61 3.08 -19.46 -15.75
CA ARG A 61 3.44 -18.42 -14.79
C ARG A 61 2.31 -17.43 -14.53
N ILE A 62 1.54 -17.03 -15.55
CA ILE A 62 0.35 -16.19 -15.33
C ILE A 62 -0.68 -16.95 -14.49
N PHE A 63 -0.98 -18.19 -14.86
CA PHE A 63 -1.95 -19.00 -14.12
C PHE A 63 -1.45 -19.34 -12.72
N GLY A 64 -0.15 -19.56 -12.53
CA GLY A 64 0.46 -19.75 -11.21
C GLY A 64 0.39 -18.52 -10.32
N LEU A 65 0.44 -17.29 -10.88
CA LEU A 65 0.15 -16.06 -10.12
C LEU A 65 -1.33 -15.95 -9.74
N MET A 66 -2.22 -16.50 -10.56
CA MET A 66 -3.67 -16.47 -10.36
C MET A 66 -4.20 -17.70 -9.60
N ASP A 67 -3.30 -18.57 -9.12
CA ASP A 67 -3.66 -19.80 -8.45
C ASP A 67 -4.29 -19.52 -7.08
N GLU A 68 -5.21 -20.38 -6.65
CA GLU A 68 -5.97 -20.24 -5.39
C GLU A 68 -5.06 -20.22 -4.15
N THR A 69 -3.82 -20.68 -4.30
CA THR A 69 -2.80 -20.72 -3.25
C THR A 69 -2.14 -19.36 -2.98
N ASN A 70 -2.24 -18.38 -3.89
CA ASN A 70 -1.65 -17.05 -3.67
C ASN A 70 -2.65 -16.11 -2.97
N GLU A 71 -2.98 -16.44 -1.73
CA GLU A 71 -3.89 -15.66 -0.88
C GLU A 71 -3.43 -14.21 -0.71
N VAL A 72 -2.11 -13.96 -0.81
CA VAL A 72 -1.49 -12.64 -0.62
C VAL A 72 -1.92 -11.64 -1.70
N LEU A 73 -2.12 -12.08 -2.94
CA LEU A 73 -2.57 -11.20 -4.03
C LEU A 73 -4.03 -10.77 -3.87
N VAL A 74 -4.85 -11.53 -3.12
CA VAL A 74 -6.22 -11.14 -2.75
C VAL A 74 -6.22 -9.95 -1.78
N ALA A 75 -5.16 -9.77 -1.00
CA ALA A 75 -5.00 -8.60 -0.12
C ALA A 75 -4.81 -7.29 -0.90
N VAL A 76 -4.23 -7.35 -2.11
CA VAL A 76 -3.88 -6.15 -2.91
C VAL A 76 -5.12 -5.30 -3.26
N PRO A 77 -6.21 -5.83 -3.85
CA PRO A 77 -7.43 -5.06 -4.09
C PRO A 77 -8.05 -4.46 -2.81
N LEU A 78 -7.99 -5.17 -1.68
CA LEU A 78 -8.55 -4.72 -0.41
C LEU A 78 -7.74 -3.57 0.20
N PHE A 79 -6.40 -3.64 0.14
CA PHE A 79 -5.54 -2.53 0.55
C PHE A 79 -5.70 -1.32 -0.36
N ILE A 80 -5.78 -1.52 -1.68
CA ILE A 80 -6.07 -0.44 -2.64
C ILE A 80 -7.43 0.20 -2.30
N PHE A 81 -8.46 -0.61 -2.05
CA PHE A 81 -9.79 -0.12 -1.69
C PHE A 81 -9.76 0.70 -0.40
N MET A 82 -9.11 0.21 0.66
CA MET A 82 -8.93 0.92 1.91
C MET A 82 -8.26 2.28 1.68
N GLY A 83 -7.16 2.29 0.95
CA GLY A 83 -6.41 3.50 0.62
C GLY A 83 -7.22 4.53 -0.13
N VAL A 84 -7.79 4.12 -1.25
CA VAL A 84 -8.63 4.99 -2.09
C VAL A 84 -9.85 5.49 -1.31
N MET A 85 -10.46 4.67 -0.46
CA MET A 85 -11.59 5.09 0.40
C MET A 85 -11.18 6.21 1.36
N LEU A 86 -10.03 6.08 2.03
CA LEU A 86 -9.51 7.09 2.96
C LEU A 86 -9.10 8.38 2.23
N GLU A 87 -8.53 8.27 1.03
CA GLU A 87 -8.20 9.41 0.20
C GLU A 87 -9.45 10.17 -0.27
N ARG A 88 -10.46 9.46 -0.76
CA ARG A 88 -11.69 10.05 -1.32
C ARG A 88 -12.66 10.58 -0.26
N SER A 89 -12.54 10.16 0.99
CA SER A 89 -13.42 10.56 2.11
C SER A 89 -13.01 11.86 2.80
N GLN A 90 -12.18 12.70 2.16
CA GLN A 90 -11.70 14.00 2.68
C GLN A 90 -10.85 13.94 3.96
N VAL A 91 -10.50 12.73 4.43
CA VAL A 91 -9.62 12.54 5.59
C VAL A 91 -8.26 13.20 5.36
N ALA A 92 -7.71 13.06 4.15
CA ALA A 92 -6.45 13.69 3.76
C ALA A 92 -6.50 15.23 3.86
N GLY A 93 -7.60 15.84 3.40
CA GLY A 93 -7.79 17.29 3.45
C GLY A 93 -7.88 17.82 4.88
N GLU A 94 -8.71 17.18 5.72
CA GLU A 94 -8.85 17.53 7.14
C GLU A 94 -7.52 17.39 7.89
N LEU A 95 -6.78 16.29 7.66
CA LEU A 95 -5.46 16.06 8.24
C LEU A 95 -4.49 17.17 7.85
N LEU A 96 -4.39 17.49 6.56
CA LEU A 96 -3.48 18.53 6.06
C LEU A 96 -3.81 19.92 6.60
N GLN A 97 -5.09 20.29 6.66
CA GLN A 97 -5.52 21.59 7.19
C GLN A 97 -5.29 21.70 8.70
N THR A 98 -5.57 20.63 9.44
CA THR A 98 -5.41 20.59 10.91
C THR A 98 -3.93 20.57 11.29
N MET A 99 -3.12 19.72 10.65
CA MET A 99 -1.67 19.68 10.88
C MET A 99 -0.99 20.94 10.37
N GLY A 100 -1.48 21.54 9.29
CA GLY A 100 -1.00 22.82 8.76
C GLY A 100 -1.19 23.98 9.74
N ARG A 101 -2.33 24.03 10.44
CA ARG A 101 -2.57 25.00 11.51
C ARG A 101 -1.80 24.66 12.79
N LEU A 102 -1.62 23.37 13.10
CA LEU A 102 -0.88 22.91 14.29
C LEU A 102 0.60 23.28 14.23
N PHE A 103 1.28 22.97 13.12
CA PHE A 103 2.69 23.27 12.93
C PHE A 103 2.92 24.63 12.26
N GLY A 104 1.89 25.28 11.73
CA GLY A 104 2.02 26.50 10.91
C GLY A 104 2.73 27.66 11.59
N SER A 105 2.63 27.79 12.93
CA SER A 105 3.33 28.83 13.68
C SER A 105 4.85 28.63 13.74
N LEU A 106 5.35 27.45 13.39
CA LEU A 106 6.77 27.15 13.36
C LEU A 106 7.37 27.47 11.98
N PRO A 107 8.61 28.02 11.92
CA PRO A 107 9.38 28.06 10.68
C PRO A 107 9.52 26.65 10.11
N GLY A 108 9.22 26.44 8.82
CA GLY A 108 9.17 25.10 8.21
C GLY A 108 7.91 24.28 8.52
N GLY A 109 6.97 24.85 9.29
CA GLY A 109 5.78 24.17 9.79
C GLY A 109 4.94 23.47 8.72
N LEU A 110 4.66 24.14 7.60
CA LEU A 110 3.90 23.55 6.49
C LEU A 110 4.61 22.36 5.86
N GLY A 111 5.95 22.43 5.72
CA GLY A 111 6.75 21.31 5.23
C GLY A 111 6.67 20.10 6.16
N LEU A 112 6.76 20.34 7.47
CA LEU A 112 6.57 19.29 8.48
C LEU A 112 5.17 18.68 8.44
N SER A 113 4.13 19.49 8.29
CA SER A 113 2.75 19.01 8.13
C SER A 113 2.61 18.11 6.91
N VAL A 114 3.20 18.50 5.77
CA VAL A 114 3.20 17.70 4.53
C VAL A 114 3.91 16.37 4.74
N THR A 115 5.10 16.36 5.33
CA THR A 115 5.83 15.09 5.58
C THR A 115 5.09 14.19 6.57
N PHE A 116 4.55 14.74 7.66
CA PHE A 116 3.85 13.95 8.68
C PHE A 116 2.53 13.38 8.17
N VAL A 117 1.69 14.21 7.54
CA VAL A 117 0.43 13.74 6.95
C VAL A 117 0.70 12.80 5.78
N GLY A 118 1.74 13.09 4.98
CA GLY A 118 2.21 12.22 3.92
C GLY A 118 2.58 10.83 4.44
N MET A 119 3.24 10.73 5.60
CA MET A 119 3.52 9.45 6.26
C MET A 119 2.24 8.70 6.68
N LEU A 120 1.26 9.39 7.27
CA LEU A 120 -0.01 8.76 7.68
C LEU A 120 -0.85 8.30 6.48
N LEU A 121 -0.87 9.10 5.42
CA LEU A 121 -1.53 8.75 4.16
C LEU A 121 -0.77 7.65 3.42
N ALA A 122 0.56 7.66 3.46
CA ALA A 122 1.41 6.63 2.89
C ALA A 122 1.07 5.26 3.46
N ALA A 123 0.99 5.16 4.79
CA ALA A 123 0.63 3.93 5.49
C ALA A 123 -0.77 3.41 5.12
N SER A 124 -1.67 4.24 4.62
CA SER A 124 -3.03 3.83 4.29
C SER A 124 -3.29 3.64 2.79
N THR A 125 -2.59 4.38 1.92
CA THR A 125 -2.90 4.46 0.49
C THR A 125 -1.96 3.66 -0.39
N GLY A 126 -0.66 3.59 -0.08
CA GLY A 126 0.33 2.86 -0.88
C GLY A 126 0.49 3.28 -2.35
N ILE A 127 -0.16 4.37 -2.80
CA ILE A 127 -0.23 4.78 -4.22
C ILE A 127 0.40 6.16 -4.41
N VAL A 128 1.67 6.19 -4.84
CA VAL A 128 2.45 7.43 -4.97
C VAL A 128 1.77 8.48 -5.86
N GLY A 129 1.29 8.09 -7.04
CA GLY A 129 0.74 9.06 -8.00
C GLY A 129 -0.50 9.80 -7.47
N ALA A 130 -1.43 9.07 -6.86
CA ALA A 130 -2.65 9.65 -6.30
C ALA A 130 -2.35 10.57 -5.12
N THR A 131 -1.53 10.10 -4.17
CA THR A 131 -1.13 10.88 -2.99
C THR A 131 -0.40 12.16 -3.37
N VAL A 132 0.54 12.12 -4.33
CA VAL A 132 1.25 13.32 -4.80
C VAL A 132 0.30 14.32 -5.47
N VAL A 133 -0.65 13.85 -6.27
CA VAL A 133 -1.65 14.73 -6.91
C VAL A 133 -2.55 15.37 -5.85
N THR A 134 -3.07 14.59 -4.91
CA THR A 134 -3.96 15.07 -3.85
C THR A 134 -3.24 16.07 -2.94
N MET A 135 -2.04 15.74 -2.46
CA MET A 135 -1.23 16.66 -1.65
C MET A 135 -0.76 17.87 -2.47
N GLY A 136 -0.45 17.69 -3.75
CA GLY A 136 -0.13 18.78 -4.67
C GLY A 136 -1.27 19.78 -4.81
N MET A 137 -2.49 19.30 -5.04
CA MET A 137 -3.67 20.14 -5.21
C MET A 137 -4.05 20.89 -3.92
N ILE A 138 -3.79 20.32 -2.75
CA ILE A 138 -4.20 20.88 -1.45
C ILE A 138 -3.07 21.71 -0.81
N SER A 139 -1.86 21.17 -0.74
CA SER A 139 -0.74 21.75 0.01
C SER A 139 0.07 22.75 -0.80
N LEU A 140 0.28 22.52 -2.11
CA LEU A 140 1.12 23.42 -2.91
C LEU A 140 0.56 24.86 -2.97
N PRO A 141 -0.74 25.10 -3.21
CA PRO A 141 -1.28 26.46 -3.22
C PRO A 141 -1.11 27.16 -1.87
N SER A 142 -1.27 26.43 -0.76
CA SER A 142 -1.08 26.95 0.59
C SER A 142 0.38 27.33 0.86
N MET A 143 1.33 26.46 0.50
CA MET A 143 2.77 26.74 0.65
C MET A 143 3.19 27.98 -0.17
N LEU A 144 2.72 28.09 -1.41
CA LEU A 144 3.02 29.25 -2.27
C LEU A 144 2.37 30.54 -1.76
N LYS A 145 1.16 30.48 -1.20
CA LYS A 145 0.49 31.63 -0.57
C LYS A 145 1.34 32.22 0.57
N TYR A 146 1.99 31.36 1.35
CA TYR A 146 2.91 31.77 2.41
C TYR A 146 4.35 31.95 1.94
N LYS A 147 4.60 32.07 0.62
CA LYS A 147 5.92 32.37 0.04
C LYS A 147 6.99 31.31 0.33
N TYR A 148 6.62 30.03 0.46
CA TYR A 148 7.61 28.96 0.43
C TYR A 148 8.35 28.94 -0.91
N ASP A 149 9.63 28.56 -0.87
CA ASP A 149 10.38 28.28 -2.08
C ASP A 149 9.70 27.17 -2.91
N LYS A 150 9.63 27.37 -4.23
CA LYS A 150 8.94 26.43 -5.14
C LYS A 150 9.62 25.07 -5.18
N GLY A 151 10.96 25.04 -5.19
CA GLY A 151 11.73 23.82 -5.20
C GLY A 151 11.53 23.02 -3.92
N LEU A 152 11.58 23.71 -2.78
CA LEU A 152 11.29 23.09 -1.48
C LEU A 152 9.86 22.55 -1.42
N ALA A 153 8.85 23.34 -1.81
CA ALA A 153 7.45 22.92 -1.75
C ALA A 153 7.20 21.69 -2.63
N CYS A 154 7.61 21.74 -3.90
CA CYS A 154 7.46 20.61 -4.83
C CYS A 154 8.26 19.37 -4.37
N GLY A 155 9.50 19.56 -3.94
CA GLY A 155 10.34 18.48 -3.43
C GLY A 155 9.78 17.82 -2.18
N SER A 156 9.22 18.61 -1.26
CA SER A 156 8.59 18.11 -0.02
C SER A 156 7.37 17.25 -0.32
N ILE A 157 6.51 17.69 -1.25
CA ILE A 157 5.30 16.97 -1.65
C ILE A 157 5.67 15.68 -2.40
N ALA A 158 6.63 15.77 -3.33
CA ALA A 158 7.11 14.59 -4.06
C ALA A 158 7.73 13.56 -3.10
N ALA A 159 8.60 13.98 -2.19
CA ALA A 159 9.23 13.10 -1.20
C ALA A 159 8.17 12.47 -0.28
N ALA A 160 7.26 13.26 0.27
CA ALA A 160 6.19 12.78 1.14
C ALA A 160 5.27 11.76 0.44
N GLY A 161 4.92 11.99 -0.82
CA GLY A 161 4.09 11.06 -1.58
C GLY A 161 4.77 9.72 -1.90
N THR A 162 6.10 9.68 -1.98
CA THR A 162 6.85 8.42 -2.18
C THR A 162 6.92 7.53 -0.94
N LEU A 163 6.63 8.06 0.26
CA LEU A 163 6.65 7.29 1.50
C LEU A 163 5.69 6.10 1.48
N GLY A 164 4.63 6.14 0.67
CA GLY A 164 3.66 5.06 0.53
C GLY A 164 4.26 3.74 0.06
N GLN A 165 5.45 3.76 -0.55
CA GLN A 165 6.11 2.54 -0.99
C GLN A 165 6.78 1.78 0.16
N ILE A 166 7.31 2.50 1.17
CA ILE A 166 8.12 1.91 2.23
C ILE A 166 7.36 1.75 3.56
N ILE A 167 6.37 2.61 3.84
CA ILE A 167 5.67 2.59 5.13
C ILE A 167 4.53 1.56 5.09
N PRO A 168 4.54 0.55 5.98
CA PRO A 168 3.48 -0.45 6.02
C PRO A 168 2.11 0.09 6.49
N PRO A 169 0.98 -0.49 6.05
CA PRO A 169 0.85 -1.50 4.99
C PRO A 169 1.11 -0.95 3.57
N SER A 170 2.04 -1.57 2.83
CA SER A 170 2.45 -1.16 1.48
C SER A 170 2.19 -2.28 0.47
N ILE A 171 1.50 -1.95 -0.63
CA ILE A 171 1.22 -2.87 -1.73
C ILE A 171 2.53 -3.38 -2.36
N VAL A 172 3.54 -2.51 -2.45
CA VAL A 172 4.85 -2.88 -2.99
C VAL A 172 5.51 -3.94 -2.12
N LEU A 173 5.45 -3.79 -0.79
CA LEU A 173 5.99 -4.78 0.15
C LEU A 173 5.20 -6.09 0.13
N VAL A 174 3.89 -6.04 -0.08
CA VAL A 174 3.04 -7.25 -0.23
C VAL A 174 3.48 -8.06 -1.45
N ILE A 175 3.63 -7.41 -2.60
CA ILE A 175 4.06 -8.07 -3.85
C ILE A 175 5.51 -8.57 -3.75
N LEU A 176 6.39 -7.76 -3.16
CA LEU A 176 7.78 -8.13 -2.94
C LEU A 176 7.87 -9.32 -1.97
N GLY A 177 7.02 -9.38 -0.95
CA GLY A 177 6.95 -10.50 0.00
C GLY A 177 6.60 -11.82 -0.67
N ASP A 178 5.61 -11.83 -1.54
CA ASP A 178 5.29 -13.01 -2.34
C ASP A 178 6.47 -13.45 -3.21
N THR A 179 7.12 -12.50 -3.89
CA THR A 179 8.28 -12.80 -4.76
C THR A 179 9.47 -13.33 -3.97
N ILE A 180 9.83 -12.67 -2.86
CA ILE A 180 10.95 -13.07 -2.00
C ILE A 180 10.68 -14.41 -1.34
N SER A 181 9.46 -14.64 -0.82
CA SER A 181 9.07 -15.91 -0.21
C SER A 181 9.29 -17.08 -1.17
N ASN A 182 8.77 -16.95 -2.39
CA ASN A 182 8.87 -18.00 -3.40
C ASN A 182 10.31 -18.29 -3.84
N GLU A 183 11.13 -17.26 -4.07
CA GLU A 183 12.53 -17.44 -4.45
C GLU A 183 13.39 -17.95 -3.29
N TYR A 184 13.11 -17.50 -2.06
CA TYR A 184 13.78 -17.98 -0.86
C TYR A 184 13.52 -19.48 -0.63
N ILE A 185 12.27 -19.92 -0.73
CA ILE A 185 11.92 -21.35 -0.60
C ILE A 185 12.63 -22.18 -1.67
N LYS A 186 12.66 -21.72 -2.93
CA LYS A 186 13.37 -22.41 -4.01
C LYS A 186 14.87 -22.53 -3.72
N ALA A 187 15.51 -21.44 -3.30
CA ALA A 187 16.93 -21.43 -2.96
C ALA A 187 17.24 -22.37 -1.78
N ARG A 188 16.42 -22.39 -0.73
CA ARG A 188 16.59 -23.27 0.43
C ARG A 188 16.45 -24.75 0.07
N ARG A 189 15.45 -25.10 -0.75
CA ARG A 189 15.29 -26.47 -1.27
C ARG A 189 16.49 -26.93 -2.09
N ALA A 190 17.11 -26.04 -2.85
CA ALA A 190 18.32 -26.36 -3.62
C ALA A 190 19.52 -26.73 -2.74
N VAL A 191 19.59 -26.22 -1.50
CA VAL A 191 20.65 -26.53 -0.52
C VAL A 191 20.28 -27.74 0.36
N GLY A 192 19.18 -28.43 0.06
CA GLY A 192 18.73 -29.64 0.76
C GLY A 192 17.82 -29.38 1.97
N ASP A 193 17.38 -28.14 2.19
CA ASP A 193 16.38 -27.80 3.19
C ASP A 193 14.97 -27.97 2.60
N TRP A 194 14.31 -29.08 2.94
CA TRP A 194 13.00 -29.46 2.39
C TRP A 194 11.81 -28.80 3.11
N ALA A 195 12.04 -28.18 4.27
CA ALA A 195 11.01 -27.51 5.05
C ALA A 195 11.49 -26.13 5.56
N PRO A 196 11.85 -25.20 4.66
CA PRO A 196 12.30 -23.88 5.05
C PRO A 196 11.14 -23.03 5.57
N ASP A 197 11.38 -22.27 6.63
CA ASP A 197 10.44 -21.23 7.07
C ASP A 197 10.41 -20.11 6.01
N PRO A 198 9.25 -19.81 5.40
CA PRO A 198 9.15 -18.80 4.37
C PRO A 198 9.30 -17.39 4.96
N VAL A 199 9.92 -16.49 4.20
CA VAL A 199 9.88 -15.04 4.53
C VAL A 199 8.47 -14.54 4.28
N SER A 200 7.74 -14.17 5.33
CA SER A 200 6.36 -13.72 5.21
C SER A 200 6.27 -12.23 4.85
N VAL A 201 5.10 -11.81 4.38
CA VAL A 201 4.79 -10.39 4.18
C VAL A 201 4.88 -9.62 5.51
N GLY A 202 4.50 -10.26 6.62
CA GLY A 202 4.62 -9.69 7.96
C GLY A 202 6.07 -9.38 8.33
N ASP A 203 7.00 -10.29 8.02
CA ASP A 203 8.44 -10.08 8.28
C ASP A 203 8.97 -8.87 7.51
N LEU A 204 8.56 -8.71 6.25
CA LEU A 204 8.91 -7.52 5.47
C LEU A 204 8.29 -6.24 6.03
N PHE A 205 7.06 -6.29 6.56
CA PHE A 205 6.45 -5.12 7.20
C PHE A 205 7.21 -4.71 8.46
N VAL A 206 7.60 -5.66 9.32
CA VAL A 206 8.46 -5.38 10.48
C VAL A 206 9.81 -4.81 10.03
N GLY A 207 10.44 -5.46 9.05
CA GLY A 207 11.73 -5.06 8.51
C GLY A 207 11.73 -3.68 7.86
N ALA A 208 10.62 -3.27 7.25
CA ALA A 208 10.47 -1.96 6.61
C ALA A 208 10.09 -0.83 7.58
N LEU A 209 9.57 -1.14 8.77
CA LEU A 209 9.08 -0.12 9.71
C LEU A 209 10.22 0.82 10.18
N LEU A 210 11.34 0.25 10.61
CA LEU A 210 12.50 1.04 11.06
C LEU A 210 13.08 1.92 9.95
N PRO A 211 13.45 1.41 8.76
CA PRO A 211 13.97 2.26 7.68
C PRO A 211 12.92 3.27 7.18
N GLY A 212 11.63 2.93 7.17
CA GLY A 212 10.55 3.85 6.82
C GLY A 212 10.45 5.03 7.79
N LEU A 213 10.43 4.77 9.11
CA LEU A 213 10.39 5.82 10.13
C LEU A 213 11.70 6.62 10.17
N MET A 214 12.85 5.98 9.94
CA MET A 214 14.14 6.66 9.82
C MET A 214 14.13 7.66 8.65
N LEU A 215 13.61 7.25 7.49
CA LEU A 215 13.49 8.13 6.32
C LEU A 215 12.57 9.32 6.59
N VAL A 216 11.44 9.11 7.26
CA VAL A 216 10.54 10.20 7.70
C VAL A 216 11.28 11.14 8.65
N GLY A 217 12.04 10.60 9.61
CA GLY A 217 12.88 11.39 10.50
C GLY A 217 13.93 12.21 9.77
N LEU A 218 14.58 11.65 8.75
CA LEU A 218 15.54 12.36 7.91
C LEU A 218 14.86 13.48 7.10
N TYR A 219 13.68 13.24 6.54
CA TYR A 219 12.91 14.28 5.84
C TYR A 219 12.49 15.41 6.77
N MET A 220 11.98 15.09 7.96
CA MET A 220 11.64 16.11 8.97
C MET A 220 12.88 16.87 9.44
N GLY A 221 13.98 16.16 9.69
CA GLY A 221 15.27 16.76 10.06
C GLY A 221 15.76 17.72 8.99
N TYR A 222 15.69 17.34 7.71
CA TYR A 222 16.03 18.21 6.58
C TYR A 222 15.19 19.49 6.55
N GLN A 223 13.87 19.39 6.76
CA GLN A 223 12.98 20.57 6.83
C GLN A 223 13.34 21.49 8.00
N ILE A 224 13.60 20.91 9.18
CA ILE A 224 13.98 21.67 10.39
C ILE A 224 15.31 22.38 10.18
N LEU A 225 16.32 21.67 9.67
CA LEU A 225 17.64 22.25 9.38
C LEU A 225 17.51 23.40 8.38
N LEU A 226 16.73 23.23 7.31
CA LEU A 226 16.52 24.29 6.34
C LEU A 226 15.76 25.48 6.92
N ALA A 227 14.78 25.25 7.80
CA ALA A 227 14.06 26.32 8.50
C ALA A 227 14.95 27.13 9.45
N ILE A 228 15.95 26.49 10.07
CA ILE A 228 16.93 27.16 10.95
C ILE A 228 17.95 27.94 10.12
N PHE A 229 18.55 27.32 9.10
CA PHE A 229 19.64 27.93 8.32
C PHE A 229 19.16 28.89 7.23
N ARG A 230 17.95 28.68 6.69
CA ARG A 230 17.36 29.47 5.60
C ARG A 230 15.87 29.75 5.85
N PRO A 231 15.52 30.50 6.91
CA PRO A 231 14.14 30.78 7.28
C PRO A 231 13.33 31.49 6.19
N GLN A 232 13.99 32.20 5.27
CA GLN A 232 13.37 32.86 4.12
C GLN A 232 12.74 31.89 3.12
N MET A 233 13.24 30.64 3.03
CA MET A 233 12.72 29.63 2.12
C MET A 233 11.49 28.90 2.68
N SER A 234 11.29 28.95 3.99
CA SER A 234 10.23 28.21 4.70
C SER A 234 9.64 29.05 5.85
N PRO A 235 9.03 30.20 5.54
CA PRO A 235 8.50 31.11 6.55
C PRO A 235 7.36 30.49 7.37
N ALA A 236 7.17 31.00 8.58
CA ALA A 236 6.05 30.62 9.43
C ALA A 236 4.74 31.24 8.92
N MET A 237 3.62 30.56 9.20
CA MET A 237 2.27 31.03 8.96
C MET A 237 1.81 31.96 10.09
N ASP A 238 1.11 33.04 9.73
CA ASP A 238 0.31 33.80 10.70
C ASP A 238 -0.96 33.01 11.06
N VAL A 239 -0.83 32.13 12.04
CA VAL A 239 -1.95 31.31 12.54
C VAL A 239 -2.80 32.16 13.48
N THR A 240 -3.94 32.66 12.98
CA THR A 240 -4.89 33.47 13.76
C THR A 240 -5.71 32.65 14.76
N GLU A 241 -5.92 31.37 14.49
CA GLU A 241 -6.75 30.48 15.32
C GLU A 241 -5.97 29.21 15.67
N LYS A 242 -5.71 29.02 16.97
CA LYS A 242 -4.96 27.86 17.47
C LYS A 242 -5.83 26.61 17.42
N VAL A 243 -5.26 25.52 16.90
CA VAL A 243 -5.91 24.21 16.90
C VAL A 243 -5.99 23.67 18.33
N THR A 244 -7.14 23.15 18.72
CA THR A 244 -7.30 22.51 20.03
C THR A 244 -6.76 21.08 20.02
N ALA A 245 -6.25 20.60 21.16
CA ALA A 245 -5.80 19.21 21.27
C ALA A 245 -6.92 18.20 20.95
N ALA A 246 -8.17 18.54 21.30
CA ALA A 246 -9.34 17.72 20.98
C ALA A 246 -9.59 17.60 19.47
N GLU A 247 -9.39 18.67 18.71
CA GLU A 247 -9.50 18.68 17.24
C GLU A 247 -8.40 17.84 16.60
N VAL A 248 -7.15 18.01 17.05
CA VAL A 248 -6.01 17.18 16.60
C VAL A 248 -6.29 15.70 16.84
N MET A 249 -6.71 15.34 18.06
CA MET A 249 -7.03 13.96 18.41
C MET A 249 -8.19 13.41 17.58
N ARG A 250 -9.25 14.20 17.35
CA ARG A 250 -10.40 13.78 16.54
C ARG A 250 -10.02 13.44 15.11
N VAL A 251 -9.06 14.16 14.51
CA VAL A 251 -8.66 13.96 13.12
C VAL A 251 -7.60 12.86 12.99
N LEU A 252 -6.62 12.79 13.91
CA LEU A 252 -5.52 11.82 13.86
C LEU A 252 -5.89 10.43 14.39
N PHE A 253 -6.70 10.35 15.43
CA PHE A 253 -6.98 9.09 16.12
C PHE A 253 -7.57 8.02 15.19
N PRO A 254 -8.57 8.31 14.33
CA PRO A 254 -9.20 7.24 13.56
C PRO A 254 -8.27 6.58 12.51
N PRO A 255 -7.51 7.32 11.67
CA PRO A 255 -6.53 6.72 10.76
C PRO A 255 -5.42 5.96 11.48
N ILE A 256 -4.91 6.52 12.59
CA ILE A 256 -3.87 5.86 13.39
C ILE A 256 -4.38 4.54 13.98
N LEU A 257 -5.59 4.55 14.56
CA LEU A 257 -6.23 3.36 15.08
C LEU A 257 -6.39 2.28 13.99
N LEU A 258 -6.77 2.69 12.78
CA LEU A 258 -6.92 1.77 11.65
C LEU A 258 -5.57 1.16 11.23
N ILE A 259 -4.51 1.98 11.13
CA ILE A 259 -3.16 1.50 10.83
C ILE A 259 -2.70 0.49 11.89
N PHE A 260 -2.88 0.81 13.18
CA PHE A 260 -2.52 -0.10 14.27
C PHE A 260 -3.40 -1.36 14.29
N ALA A 261 -4.67 -1.28 13.92
CA ALA A 261 -5.54 -2.45 13.84
C ALA A 261 -5.05 -3.42 12.75
N VAL A 262 -4.72 -2.91 11.55
CA VAL A 262 -4.23 -3.71 10.43
C VAL A 262 -2.81 -4.22 10.67
N LEU A 263 -1.88 -3.32 11.00
CA LEU A 263 -0.49 -3.69 11.22
C LEU A 263 -0.37 -4.57 12.46
N GLY A 264 -1.03 -4.21 13.56
CA GLY A 264 -1.05 -5.01 14.78
C GLY A 264 -1.59 -6.42 14.56
N SER A 265 -2.69 -6.58 13.80
CA SER A 265 -3.23 -7.92 13.54
C SER A 265 -2.27 -8.81 12.75
N ILE A 266 -1.50 -8.23 11.83
CA ILE A 266 -0.45 -8.95 11.08
C ILE A 266 0.75 -9.26 11.99
N LEU A 267 1.26 -8.27 12.72
CA LEU A 267 2.49 -8.40 13.51
C LEU A 267 2.32 -9.33 14.71
N TYR A 268 1.14 -9.36 15.32
CA TYR A 268 0.82 -10.29 16.40
C TYR A 268 0.35 -11.66 15.90
N GLY A 269 0.32 -11.90 14.58
CA GLY A 269 -0.10 -13.17 13.99
C GLY A 269 -1.57 -13.49 14.24
N ILE A 270 -2.40 -12.48 14.53
CA ILE A 270 -3.85 -12.64 14.77
C ILE A 270 -4.59 -12.85 13.46
N ALA A 271 -4.13 -12.19 12.39
CA ALA A 271 -4.75 -12.22 11.08
C ALA A 271 -3.72 -12.37 9.97
N THR A 272 -4.07 -13.09 8.92
CA THR A 272 -3.29 -13.11 7.66
C THR A 272 -3.32 -11.73 6.99
N PRO A 273 -2.41 -11.43 6.04
CA PRO A 273 -2.45 -10.15 5.30
C PRO A 273 -3.80 -9.87 4.65
N THR A 274 -4.48 -10.91 4.15
CA THR A 274 -5.79 -10.80 3.49
C THR A 274 -6.90 -10.49 4.48
N GLU A 275 -6.92 -11.17 5.63
CA GLU A 275 -7.85 -10.87 6.73
C GLU A 275 -7.62 -9.46 7.28
N ALA A 276 -6.37 -9.06 7.47
CA ALA A 276 -6.01 -7.71 7.91
C ALA A 276 -6.43 -6.64 6.90
N ALA A 277 -6.28 -6.92 5.59
CA ALA A 277 -6.76 -6.03 4.53
C ALA A 277 -8.28 -5.89 4.55
N ALA A 278 -9.03 -6.97 4.85
CA ALA A 278 -10.47 -6.92 5.02
C ALA A 278 -10.88 -6.06 6.24
N VAL A 279 -10.18 -6.20 7.38
CA VAL A 279 -10.35 -5.32 8.55
C VAL A 279 -10.10 -3.87 8.17
N GLY A 280 -9.05 -3.60 7.39
CA GLY A 280 -8.72 -2.29 6.85
C GLY A 280 -9.84 -1.70 5.97
N ALA A 281 -10.35 -2.48 5.02
CA ALA A 281 -11.43 -2.09 4.12
C ALA A 281 -12.74 -1.77 4.88
N VAL A 282 -13.12 -2.64 5.82
CA VAL A 282 -14.28 -2.41 6.71
C VAL A 282 -14.07 -1.15 7.54
N GLY A 283 -12.91 -0.99 8.17
CA GLY A 283 -12.58 0.20 8.95
C GLY A 283 -12.65 1.48 8.12
N ALA A 284 -12.14 1.47 6.90
CA ALA A 284 -12.24 2.61 5.98
C ALA A 284 -13.69 2.94 5.60
N ILE A 285 -14.56 1.94 5.38
CA ILE A 285 -16.01 2.16 5.16
C ILE A 285 -16.65 2.80 6.39
N LEU A 286 -16.33 2.32 7.60
CA LEU A 286 -16.88 2.88 8.84
C LEU A 286 -16.42 4.34 9.05
N LEU A 287 -15.16 4.64 8.79
CA LEU A 287 -14.62 6.01 8.88
C LEU A 287 -15.21 6.95 7.83
N ALA A 288 -15.36 6.49 6.59
CA ALA A 288 -15.97 7.28 5.52
C ALA A 288 -17.47 7.49 5.76
N GLY A 289 -18.19 6.44 6.19
CA GLY A 289 -19.64 6.49 6.44
C GLY A 289 -20.02 7.38 7.63
N GLY A 290 -19.14 7.50 8.63
CA GLY A 290 -19.30 8.46 9.73
C GLY A 290 -19.17 9.92 9.29
N ARG A 291 -18.53 10.19 8.14
CA ARG A 291 -18.27 11.53 7.59
C ARG A 291 -19.13 11.88 6.37
N ALA A 292 -19.72 10.89 5.69
CA ALA A 292 -20.35 11.06 4.37
C ALA A 292 -21.66 11.85 4.35
N GLU A 293 -22.40 11.93 5.46
CA GLU A 293 -23.64 12.70 5.58
C GLU A 293 -23.58 13.59 6.84
N GLU A 294 -24.09 14.83 6.74
CA GLU A 294 -24.28 15.73 7.89
C GLU A 294 -25.34 15.12 8.84
N GLY A 295 -24.88 14.28 9.76
CA GLY A 295 -25.73 13.56 10.71
C GLY A 295 -24.93 12.88 11.80
N SER A 296 -25.62 12.37 12.81
CA SER A 296 -24.95 11.70 13.94
C SER A 296 -24.17 10.46 13.45
N PRO A 297 -22.92 10.26 13.92
CA PRO A 297 -22.07 9.10 13.61
C PRO A 297 -22.54 7.80 14.30
N TRP A 298 -23.81 7.74 14.72
CA TRP A 298 -24.39 6.59 15.42
C TRP A 298 -24.20 5.24 14.71
N PRO A 299 -24.26 5.09 13.36
CA PRO A 299 -24.09 3.78 12.74
C PRO A 299 -22.65 3.27 12.86
N GLN A 300 -21.67 4.18 12.84
CA GLN A 300 -20.27 3.84 13.06
C GLN A 300 -20.07 3.33 14.49
N TYR A 301 -20.63 4.03 15.49
CA TYR A 301 -20.54 3.59 16.89
C TYR A 301 -21.28 2.28 17.13
N LEU A 302 -22.43 2.06 16.48
CA LEU A 302 -23.17 0.81 16.57
C LEU A 302 -22.38 -0.36 15.97
N ALA A 303 -21.72 -0.14 14.83
CA ALA A 303 -20.83 -1.13 14.23
C ALA A 303 -19.63 -1.44 15.14
N LEU A 304 -18.95 -0.41 15.63
CA LEU A 304 -17.79 -0.56 16.52
C LEU A 304 -18.17 -1.28 17.83
N PHE A 305 -19.32 -0.93 18.41
CA PHE A 305 -19.84 -1.58 19.61
C PHE A 305 -20.11 -3.06 19.35
N GLY A 306 -20.82 -3.39 18.26
CA GLY A 306 -21.08 -4.78 17.87
C GLY A 306 -19.79 -5.57 17.70
N LEU A 307 -18.80 -5.01 16.99
CA LEU A 307 -17.50 -5.65 16.76
C LEU A 307 -16.73 -5.89 18.07
N ILE A 308 -16.58 -4.85 18.90
CA ILE A 308 -15.87 -4.94 20.18
C ILE A 308 -16.57 -5.93 21.11
N ALA A 309 -17.91 -5.88 21.18
CA ALA A 309 -18.68 -6.80 22.00
C ALA A 309 -18.49 -8.25 21.55
N THR A 310 -18.50 -8.53 20.24
CA THR A 310 -18.17 -9.88 19.72
C THR A 310 -16.79 -10.34 20.19
N PHE A 311 -15.74 -9.51 20.05
CA PHE A 311 -14.40 -9.88 20.53
C PHE A 311 -14.35 -10.13 22.04
N VAL A 312 -15.01 -9.28 22.83
CA VAL A 312 -15.09 -9.46 24.29
C VAL A 312 -15.80 -10.77 24.63
N LEU A 313 -16.92 -11.10 23.97
CA LEU A 313 -17.66 -12.32 24.22
C LEU A 313 -16.87 -13.59 23.88
N THR A 314 -16.05 -13.55 22.82
CA THR A 314 -15.17 -14.69 22.47
C THR A 314 -14.14 -15.00 23.57
N ARG A 315 -13.86 -14.05 24.47
CA ARG A 315 -12.94 -14.27 25.61
C ARG A 315 -13.62 -14.93 26.81
N PHE A 316 -14.93 -14.77 26.95
CA PHE A 316 -15.70 -15.26 28.11
C PHE A 316 -16.48 -16.55 27.82
N PHE A 317 -16.87 -16.80 26.58
CA PHE A 317 -17.71 -17.93 26.18
C PHE A 317 -17.05 -18.78 25.10
N ASP A 318 -17.28 -20.09 25.11
CA ASP A 318 -16.84 -20.98 24.03
C ASP A 318 -17.90 -21.03 22.93
N LEU A 319 -17.66 -20.29 21.85
CA LEU A 319 -18.63 -20.06 20.77
C LEU A 319 -18.59 -21.13 19.65
N ARG A 320 -17.89 -22.25 19.86
CA ARG A 320 -17.74 -23.29 18.84
C ARG A 320 -19.06 -24.04 18.59
N LEU A 321 -19.63 -23.84 17.40
CA LEU A 321 -20.91 -24.45 16.98
C LEU A 321 -20.83 -25.96 16.69
N THR A 322 -19.62 -26.50 16.54
CA THR A 322 -19.39 -27.92 16.19
C THR A 322 -19.36 -28.86 17.40
N ARG A 323 -19.66 -28.36 18.61
CA ARG A 323 -19.67 -29.17 19.83
C ARG A 323 -20.93 -30.05 19.89
N THR A 324 -20.75 -31.29 20.32
CA THR A 324 -21.84 -32.27 20.49
C THR A 324 -22.74 -31.98 21.69
N VAL A 325 -22.21 -31.29 22.71
CA VAL A 325 -22.96 -30.80 23.87
C VAL A 325 -22.52 -29.36 24.13
N ILE A 326 -23.47 -28.43 24.09
CA ILE A 326 -23.27 -27.00 24.34
C ILE A 326 -23.87 -26.70 25.71
N GLU A 327 -23.07 -26.16 26.63
CA GLU A 327 -23.59 -25.77 27.95
C GLU A 327 -24.61 -24.62 27.83
N PRO A 328 -25.63 -24.53 28.70
CA PRO A 328 -26.64 -23.46 28.61
C PRO A 328 -26.04 -22.04 28.64
N ASN A 329 -24.93 -21.85 29.36
CA ASN A 329 -24.21 -20.57 29.42
C ASN A 329 -23.55 -20.23 28.07
N ASP A 330 -22.91 -21.22 27.42
CA ASP A 330 -22.30 -21.07 26.10
C ASP A 330 -23.37 -20.81 25.02
N LEU A 331 -24.56 -21.41 25.16
CA LEU A 331 -25.70 -21.16 24.26
C LEU A 331 -26.17 -19.70 24.32
N ILE A 332 -26.24 -19.12 25.52
CA ILE A 332 -26.54 -17.68 25.70
C ILE A 332 -25.43 -16.83 25.08
N GLY A 333 -24.16 -17.21 25.30
CA GLY A 333 -23.00 -16.56 24.68
C GLY A 333 -23.05 -16.56 23.14
N ILE A 334 -23.45 -17.67 22.53
CA ILE A 334 -23.64 -17.81 21.09
C ILE A 334 -24.72 -16.86 20.57
N TRP A 335 -25.91 -16.85 21.19
CA TRP A 335 -27.00 -15.96 20.76
C TRP A 335 -26.67 -14.48 20.97
N LEU A 336 -26.01 -14.15 22.08
CA LEU A 336 -25.57 -12.79 22.35
C LEU A 336 -24.54 -12.35 21.31
N THR A 337 -23.57 -13.22 20.97
CA THR A 337 -22.58 -12.92 19.94
C THR A 337 -23.23 -12.77 18.56
N ALA A 338 -24.20 -13.62 18.22
CA ALA A 338 -24.97 -13.49 16.98
C ALA A 338 -25.73 -12.16 16.91
N ALA A 339 -26.32 -11.71 18.03
CA ALA A 339 -26.96 -10.41 18.12
C ALA A 339 -25.95 -9.25 17.94
N MET A 340 -24.77 -9.33 18.56
CA MET A 340 -23.71 -8.33 18.39
C MET A 340 -23.17 -8.28 16.96
N LEU A 341 -23.03 -9.44 16.30
CA LEU A 341 -22.72 -9.52 14.87
C LEU A 341 -23.82 -8.92 14.00
N GLY A 342 -25.09 -9.12 14.36
CA GLY A 342 -26.23 -8.46 13.72
C GLY A 342 -26.15 -6.93 13.83
N LEU A 343 -25.80 -6.39 15.01
CA LEU A 343 -25.56 -4.95 15.17
C LEU A 343 -24.39 -4.49 14.30
N PHE A 344 -23.28 -5.23 14.30
CA PHE A 344 -22.13 -4.92 13.45
C PHE A 344 -22.50 -4.84 11.97
N THR A 345 -23.22 -5.85 11.44
CA THR A 345 -23.61 -5.89 10.03
C THR A 345 -24.60 -4.78 9.67
N LEU A 346 -25.57 -4.47 10.53
CA LEU A 346 -26.50 -3.35 10.33
C LEU A 346 -25.78 -2.00 10.33
N GLY A 347 -24.86 -1.78 11.28
CA GLY A 347 -24.06 -0.55 11.34
C GLY A 347 -23.15 -0.39 10.12
N LEU A 348 -22.51 -1.49 9.69
CA LEU A 348 -21.68 -1.51 8.48
C LEU A 348 -22.51 -1.26 7.22
N ALA A 349 -23.67 -1.91 7.08
CA ALA A 349 -24.57 -1.71 5.94
C ALA A 349 -25.09 -0.26 5.89
N ALA A 350 -25.43 0.34 7.04
CA ALA A 350 -25.81 1.74 7.11
C ALA A 350 -24.67 2.68 6.71
N CYS A 351 -23.44 2.43 7.16
CA CYS A 351 -22.26 3.19 6.72
C CYS A 351 -22.04 3.04 5.21
N LEU A 352 -22.11 1.82 4.68
CA LEU A 352 -21.94 1.54 3.26
C LEU A 352 -23.00 2.27 2.43
N LEU A 353 -24.26 2.28 2.87
CA LEU A 353 -25.35 3.02 2.24
C LEU A 353 -25.10 4.53 2.24
N ARG A 354 -24.56 5.11 3.33
CA ARG A 354 -24.17 6.54 3.37
C ARG A 354 -23.05 6.87 2.39
N VAL A 355 -22.01 6.04 2.34
CA VAL A 355 -20.89 6.21 1.39
C VAL A 355 -21.35 6.02 -0.06
N TRP A 356 -22.34 5.15 -0.29
CA TRP A 356 -22.95 4.98 -1.60
C TRP A 356 -23.80 6.18 -2.02
N ARG A 357 -24.69 6.67 -1.14
CA ARG A 357 -25.55 7.84 -1.39
C ARG A 357 -24.76 9.13 -1.63
N SER A 358 -23.64 9.31 -0.94
CA SER A 358 -22.73 10.44 -1.17
C SER A 358 -21.95 10.35 -2.49
N GLY A 359 -22.05 9.25 -3.25
CA GLY A 359 -21.33 9.04 -4.50
C GLY A 359 -19.84 8.72 -4.33
N ILE A 360 -19.33 8.69 -3.10
CA ILE A 360 -17.94 8.36 -2.78
C ILE A 360 -17.66 6.91 -3.18
N LEU A 361 -18.56 5.97 -2.85
CA LEU A 361 -18.34 4.53 -3.10
C LEU A 361 -18.13 4.22 -4.59
N ALA A 362 -18.89 4.84 -5.48
CA ALA A 362 -18.77 4.62 -6.92
C ALA A 362 -17.39 5.05 -7.44
N ASN A 363 -16.90 6.21 -6.98
CA ASN A 363 -15.57 6.72 -7.31
C ASN A 363 -14.45 5.84 -6.74
N VAL A 364 -14.63 5.36 -5.50
CA VAL A 364 -13.71 4.44 -4.85
C VAL A 364 -13.63 3.14 -5.63
N MET A 365 -14.77 2.49 -5.92
CA MET A 365 -14.79 1.23 -6.68
C MET A 365 -14.14 1.37 -8.06
N GLN A 366 -14.42 2.44 -8.81
CA GLN A 366 -13.78 2.65 -10.11
C GLN A 366 -12.27 2.85 -9.99
N SER A 367 -11.82 3.63 -9.00
CA SER A 367 -10.40 3.89 -8.77
C SER A 367 -9.69 2.61 -8.31
N THR A 368 -10.30 1.86 -7.40
CA THR A 368 -9.82 0.55 -6.96
C THR A 368 -9.69 -0.41 -8.13
N THR A 369 -10.73 -0.58 -8.95
CA THR A 369 -10.67 -1.47 -10.12
C THR A 369 -9.56 -1.05 -11.09
N LYS A 370 -9.41 0.25 -11.36
CA LYS A 370 -8.35 0.75 -12.25
C LYS A 370 -6.95 0.49 -11.70
N VAL A 371 -6.71 0.81 -10.43
CA VAL A 371 -5.39 0.62 -9.79
C VAL A 371 -5.08 -0.87 -9.67
N THR A 372 -6.04 -1.68 -9.23
CA THR A 372 -5.91 -3.13 -9.15
C THR A 372 -5.60 -3.72 -10.52
N ALA A 373 -6.37 -3.38 -11.56
CA ALA A 373 -6.12 -3.84 -12.91
C ALA A 373 -4.71 -3.43 -13.39
N MET A 374 -4.30 -2.18 -13.13
CA MET A 374 -2.95 -1.71 -13.47
C MET A 374 -1.87 -2.55 -12.79
N VAL A 375 -2.00 -2.83 -11.49
CA VAL A 375 -1.04 -3.66 -10.73
C VAL A 375 -0.97 -5.06 -11.32
N PHE A 376 -2.09 -5.73 -11.58
CA PHE A 376 -2.10 -7.08 -12.14
C PHE A 376 -1.55 -7.13 -13.58
N VAL A 377 -1.84 -6.15 -14.43
CA VAL A 377 -1.24 -6.10 -15.78
C VAL A 377 0.26 -5.82 -15.71
N ILE A 378 0.72 -5.00 -14.74
CA ILE A 378 2.16 -4.83 -14.48
C ILE A 378 2.80 -6.16 -14.09
N LEU A 379 2.18 -6.94 -13.19
CA LEU A 379 2.68 -8.27 -12.80
C LEU A 379 2.77 -9.21 -14.00
N ILE A 380 1.74 -9.25 -14.85
CA ILE A 380 1.74 -10.07 -16.07
C ILE A 380 2.87 -9.63 -17.03
N GLY A 381 3.00 -8.33 -17.28
CA GLY A 381 4.05 -7.79 -18.16
C GLY A 381 5.46 -8.03 -17.61
N ALA A 382 5.63 -7.95 -16.29
CA ALA A 382 6.87 -8.26 -15.60
C ALA A 382 7.26 -9.74 -15.76
N GLN A 383 6.31 -10.68 -15.79
CA GLN A 383 6.62 -12.09 -16.04
C GLN A 383 7.20 -12.33 -17.43
N LEU A 384 6.66 -11.65 -18.45
CA LEU A 384 7.18 -11.75 -19.81
C LEU A 384 8.57 -11.14 -19.94
N PHE A 385 8.77 -9.97 -19.32
CA PHE A 385 10.08 -9.32 -19.24
C PHE A 385 11.11 -10.21 -18.55
N ASN A 386 10.77 -10.75 -17.37
CA ASN A 386 11.65 -11.61 -16.57
C ASN A 386 11.98 -12.91 -17.32
N LEU A 387 11.00 -13.56 -17.95
CA LEU A 387 11.24 -14.74 -18.80
C LEU A 387 12.21 -14.43 -19.93
N THR A 388 12.01 -13.32 -20.64
CA THR A 388 12.89 -12.93 -21.74
C THR A 388 14.29 -12.62 -21.25
N PHE A 389 14.42 -11.87 -20.16
CA PHE A 389 15.70 -11.54 -19.54
C PHE A 389 16.51 -12.79 -19.19
N ARG A 390 15.86 -13.77 -18.55
CA ARG A 390 16.47 -15.07 -18.26
C ARG A 390 16.84 -15.82 -19.53
N GLY A 391 15.95 -15.83 -20.53
CA GLY A 391 16.20 -16.50 -21.80
C GLY A 391 17.40 -15.93 -22.58
N LEU A 392 17.72 -14.65 -22.39
CA LEU A 392 18.89 -13.99 -22.98
C LEU A 392 20.20 -14.25 -22.20
N GLY A 393 20.15 -14.94 -21.05
CA GLY A 393 21.33 -15.18 -20.20
C GLY A 393 21.52 -14.16 -19.08
N GLY A 394 20.48 -13.38 -18.76
CA GLY A 394 20.60 -12.31 -17.77
C GLY A 394 20.81 -12.76 -16.33
N GLU A 395 20.42 -13.99 -15.96
CA GLU A 395 20.74 -14.53 -14.62
C GLU A 395 22.24 -14.74 -14.46
N GLU A 396 22.87 -15.32 -15.48
CA GLU A 396 24.30 -15.56 -15.54
C GLU A 396 25.08 -14.25 -15.52
N THR A 397 24.68 -13.26 -16.31
CA THR A 397 25.30 -11.92 -16.31
C THR A 397 25.23 -11.25 -14.94
N VAL A 398 24.07 -11.30 -14.27
CA VAL A 398 23.92 -10.71 -12.94
C VAL A 398 24.77 -11.46 -11.92
N HIS A 399 24.84 -12.79 -12.00
CA HIS A 399 25.68 -13.59 -11.11
C HIS A 399 27.17 -13.27 -11.27
N GLU A 400 27.65 -13.15 -12.50
CA GLU A 400 29.04 -12.76 -12.80
C GLU A 400 29.36 -11.37 -12.24
N ILE A 401 28.47 -10.39 -12.42
CA ILE A 401 28.67 -9.04 -11.89
C ILE A 401 28.74 -9.04 -10.35
N LEU A 402 27.84 -9.78 -9.69
CA LEU A 402 27.78 -9.82 -8.22
C LEU A 402 28.92 -10.63 -7.60
N SER A 403 29.41 -11.66 -8.28
CA SER A 403 30.55 -12.47 -7.81
C SER A 403 31.91 -11.82 -8.09
N ALA A 404 31.94 -10.81 -8.97
CA ALA A 404 33.13 -10.01 -9.24
C ALA A 404 33.41 -8.90 -8.20
N VAL A 405 32.45 -8.60 -7.32
CA VAL A 405 32.56 -7.66 -6.19
C VAL A 405 32.87 -8.43 -4.90
#